data_AF-A0AA35X603-F1
#
_entry.id   AF-A0AA35X603-F1
#
_cell.length_a   1.000
_cell.length_b   1.000
_cell.length_c   1.000
_cell.angle_alpha   90.00
_cell.angle_beta   90.00
_cell.angle_gamma   90.00
#
_symmetry.space_group_name_H-M   'P 1'
#
loop_
_entity.id
_entity.type
_entity.pdbx_description
1 polymer ?
#
loop_
_entity_poly.entity_id
_entity_poly.type
_entity_poly.pdbx_seq_one_letter_code
_entity_poly.pdbx_strand_id
1 'polypeptide(L)'
;MRMGAVVSQGAGKGCGVLYDGSSRAPVAVGPVMSLWQRQKNWWSEVVWKPKKAHSLEQLKYQYQVLTRNQVVTEANKNLLVETFRSIAEILIWGDQNDSRVFDFFLEKNMQQFFLKSLSQKCGRFVCLQLLQTLSILFENIRNETSIYYLLSNNHVNSLIVLRLDFSDEEVLAYYISFLKTLSFKLNTHTIHFFYNEHLRDFPLYTEAIKFFNHSESMVRIAVRTLTLNVFRVNDTQMLEYVCNKTAAPFFSNLVWFIGNNVIELDECLLSQAQLPFEQRQTGRTGGGQHLDHLYYIKDILCLGLDSLSSVLADQLLNRLLIPLYVFSLTDQSPFPEGQESPRISATLALFLLAQVFLVLSESDVVLPLAYVILTGDTSLSLPSLLTHSNPCQRKENTDDPLLSHQWSRLRDQDPLFSRPAL
;
A
#
# COMPACT_ATOMS: atom_id res chain seq x y z
N MET A 1 22.01 16.33 -56.16
CA MET A 1 22.26 17.72 -56.55
C MET A 1 21.50 18.05 -57.83
N ARG A 2 20.31 18.65 -57.69
CA ARG A 2 19.78 19.76 -58.51
C ARG A 2 18.32 19.98 -58.08
N MET A 3 18.10 21.16 -57.49
CA MET A 3 16.83 21.88 -57.41
C MET A 3 16.15 21.94 -58.80
N GLY A 4 14.86 22.12 -58.97
CA GLY A 4 13.78 22.59 -58.10
C GLY A 4 12.62 23.06 -59.00
N ALA A 5 11.73 23.86 -58.42
CA ALA A 5 10.58 24.57 -59.00
C ALA A 5 9.26 23.75 -59.09
N VAL A 6 8.14 24.01 -58.40
CA VAL A 6 7.41 25.22 -57.88
C VAL A 6 6.12 25.46 -58.69
N VAL A 7 5.06 25.87 -57.97
CA VAL A 7 3.76 26.46 -58.40
C VAL A 7 2.70 25.44 -58.87
N SER A 8 1.40 25.46 -58.51
CA SER A 8 0.53 26.53 -58.02
C SER A 8 -0.75 26.03 -57.30
N GLN A 9 -1.25 26.86 -56.38
CA GLN A 9 -2.63 27.37 -56.17
C GLN A 9 -3.80 26.55 -56.73
N GLY A 10 -4.95 26.41 -56.08
CA GLY A 10 -5.68 27.17 -55.04
C GLY A 10 -7.15 26.73 -55.21
N ALA A 11 -7.98 26.55 -54.20
CA ALA A 11 -8.80 27.59 -53.55
C ALA A 11 -10.11 26.91 -53.12
N GLY A 12 -10.80 27.44 -52.11
CA GLY A 12 -12.27 27.33 -52.04
C GLY A 12 -12.89 26.58 -50.88
N LYS A 13 -12.78 27.17 -49.68
CA LYS A 13 -13.78 27.27 -48.60
C LYS A 13 -15.08 26.43 -48.70
N GLY A 14 -15.33 25.65 -47.65
CA GLY A 14 -16.66 25.18 -47.26
C GLY A 14 -16.70 24.94 -45.75
N CYS A 15 -17.29 25.90 -45.01
CA CYS A 15 -17.54 25.81 -43.58
C CYS A 15 -18.71 24.82 -43.35
N GLY A 16 -18.52 23.84 -42.46
CA GLY A 16 -19.55 22.90 -42.06
C GLY A 16 -19.23 22.34 -40.68
N VAL A 17 -19.68 23.05 -39.65
CA VAL A 17 -19.66 22.58 -38.27
C VAL A 17 -20.78 21.56 -38.10
N LEU A 18 -20.42 20.30 -37.88
CA LEU A 18 -21.30 19.28 -37.31
C LEU A 18 -20.60 18.74 -36.07
N TYR A 19 -21.19 19.03 -34.91
CA TYR A 19 -20.83 18.40 -33.65
C TYR A 19 -21.37 16.96 -33.66
N ASP A 20 -20.49 15.98 -33.58
CA ASP A 20 -20.82 14.65 -33.07
C ASP A 20 -19.84 14.31 -31.95
N GLY A 21 -20.41 14.08 -30.78
CA GLY A 21 -19.73 13.94 -29.49
C GLY A 21 -19.37 12.48 -29.23
N SER A 22 -18.21 12.07 -29.72
CA SER A 22 -17.56 10.85 -29.24
C SER A 22 -16.04 11.01 -29.31
N SER A 23 -15.48 11.65 -28.28
CA SER A 23 -14.05 11.68 -28.04
C SER A 23 -13.77 11.21 -26.61
N ARG A 24 -13.52 9.89 -26.48
CA ARG A 24 -12.72 9.32 -25.39
C ARG A 24 -11.34 9.97 -25.44
N ALA A 25 -11.12 10.98 -24.59
CA ALA A 25 -9.78 11.41 -24.26
C ALA A 25 -9.15 10.33 -23.36
N PRO A 26 -7.92 9.85 -23.65
CA PRO A 26 -7.19 9.06 -22.68
C PRO A 26 -6.94 9.96 -21.46
N VAL A 27 -7.36 9.50 -20.29
CA VAL A 27 -7.02 10.13 -19.02
C VAL A 27 -5.51 10.14 -18.93
N ALA A 28 -4.92 11.34 -19.03
CA ALA A 28 -3.51 11.55 -18.79
C ALA A 28 -3.25 11.23 -17.32
N VAL A 29 -2.79 10.01 -17.06
CA VAL A 29 -2.12 9.64 -15.82
C VAL A 29 -0.91 10.57 -15.72
N GLY A 30 -1.01 11.59 -14.88
CA GLY A 30 0.11 12.45 -14.55
C GLY A 30 1.28 11.58 -14.06
N PRO A 31 2.54 11.95 -14.33
CA PRO A 31 3.67 11.13 -13.96
C PRO A 31 3.65 10.96 -12.44
N VAL A 32 3.55 9.70 -12.00
CA VAL A 32 3.87 9.30 -10.63
C VAL A 32 5.27 9.85 -10.36
N MET A 33 5.36 10.91 -9.54
CA MET A 33 6.65 11.44 -9.09
C MET A 33 7.33 10.33 -8.30
N SER A 34 8.18 9.63 -9.02
CA SER A 34 8.94 8.53 -8.53
C SER A 34 9.90 9.03 -7.46
N LEU A 35 9.88 8.45 -6.26
CA LEU A 35 11.09 8.41 -5.40
C LEU A 35 12.32 7.79 -6.11
N TRP A 36 12.15 7.34 -7.35
CA TRP A 36 13.19 6.80 -8.23
C TRP A 36 14.06 7.85 -8.93
N GLN A 37 13.93 9.14 -8.61
CA GLN A 37 14.73 10.18 -9.28
C GLN A 37 16.20 10.25 -8.81
N ARG A 38 16.57 9.47 -7.79
CA ARG A 38 17.98 9.23 -7.41
C ARG A 38 18.56 7.88 -7.85
N GLN A 39 17.77 6.99 -8.44
CA GLN A 39 18.24 5.66 -8.81
C GLN A 39 18.70 5.54 -10.28
N LYS A 40 18.38 6.49 -11.16
CA LYS A 40 18.63 6.33 -12.61
C LYS A 40 20.10 6.41 -13.07
N ASN A 41 21.04 6.79 -12.20
CA ASN A 41 22.46 6.93 -12.58
C ASN A 41 23.40 5.84 -12.01
N TRP A 42 22.90 4.86 -11.24
CA TRP A 42 23.74 3.76 -10.73
C TRP A 42 23.66 2.51 -11.64
N TRP A 43 22.49 2.21 -12.20
CA TRP A 43 22.22 0.98 -12.95
C TRP A 43 22.83 0.92 -14.35
N SER A 44 23.11 2.06 -14.99
CA SER A 44 23.72 2.09 -16.33
C SER A 44 25.16 1.57 -16.35
N GLU A 45 25.84 1.50 -15.20
CA GLU A 45 27.17 0.91 -15.08
C GLU A 45 27.15 -0.58 -14.67
N VAL A 46 26.03 -1.08 -14.15
CA VAL A 46 25.91 -2.42 -13.52
C VAL A 46 25.59 -3.53 -14.53
N VAL A 47 25.04 -3.20 -15.71
CA VAL A 47 24.51 -4.23 -16.62
C VAL A 47 25.52 -4.73 -17.67
N TRP A 48 26.71 -4.12 -17.82
CA TRP A 48 27.66 -4.55 -18.87
C TRP A 48 29.14 -4.47 -18.47
N LYS A 49 29.67 -5.53 -17.83
CA LYS A 49 31.11 -5.92 -17.83
C LYS A 49 31.26 -7.46 -17.81
N PRO A 50 32.41 -8.04 -18.25
CA PRO A 50 32.44 -9.24 -19.11
C PRO A 50 32.22 -10.59 -18.40
N LYS A 51 31.87 -11.59 -19.24
CA LYS A 51 31.39 -12.98 -19.01
C LYS A 51 32.11 -13.89 -17.97
N LYS A 52 33.05 -13.40 -17.15
CA LYS A 52 33.70 -14.17 -16.06
C LYS A 52 33.42 -13.66 -14.63
N ALA A 53 32.60 -12.61 -14.47
CA ALA A 53 32.22 -12.08 -13.15
C ALA A 53 31.14 -12.92 -12.44
N HIS A 54 30.30 -13.63 -13.21
CA HIS A 54 29.19 -14.43 -12.70
C HIS A 54 29.47 -15.91 -12.94
N SER A 55 29.95 -16.60 -11.91
CA SER A 55 30.25 -18.04 -11.98
C SER A 55 30.05 -18.71 -10.62
N LEU A 56 29.85 -20.03 -10.64
CA LEU A 56 29.79 -20.84 -9.42
C LEU A 56 31.10 -20.76 -8.60
N GLU A 57 32.25 -20.64 -9.27
CA GLU A 57 33.55 -20.47 -8.62
C GLU A 57 33.62 -19.15 -7.85
N GLN A 58 33.09 -18.07 -8.43
CA GLN A 58 33.00 -16.79 -7.76
C GLN A 58 32.07 -16.88 -6.55
N LEU A 59 30.92 -17.56 -6.66
CA LEU A 59 30.03 -17.77 -5.51
C LEU A 59 30.72 -18.55 -4.37
N LYS A 60 31.49 -19.60 -4.71
CA LYS A 60 32.30 -20.35 -3.74
C LYS A 60 33.33 -19.46 -3.04
N TYR A 61 33.96 -18.54 -3.76
CA TYR A 61 34.85 -17.54 -3.17
C TYR A 61 34.10 -16.61 -2.22
N GLN A 62 32.95 -16.05 -2.63
CA GLN A 62 32.14 -15.19 -1.77
C GLN A 62 31.68 -15.90 -0.50
N TYR A 63 31.32 -17.17 -0.60
CA TYR A 63 30.99 -18.00 0.57
C TYR A 63 32.17 -18.08 1.57
N GLN A 64 33.40 -18.26 1.10
CA GLN A 64 34.57 -18.28 1.97
C GLN A 64 34.80 -16.92 2.64
N VAL A 65 34.58 -15.82 1.93
CA VAL A 65 34.68 -14.46 2.49
C VAL A 65 33.67 -14.27 3.62
N LEU A 66 32.40 -14.65 3.40
CA LEU A 66 31.35 -14.58 4.43
C LEU A 66 31.67 -15.46 5.65
N THR A 67 32.16 -16.68 5.41
CA THR A 67 32.50 -17.62 6.49
C THR A 67 33.62 -17.10 7.38
N ARG A 68 34.58 -16.35 6.82
CA ARG A 68 35.69 -15.72 7.56
C ARG A 68 35.27 -14.42 8.27
N ASN A 69 34.23 -13.75 7.80
CA ASN A 69 33.78 -12.44 8.27
C ASN A 69 32.35 -12.50 8.82
N GLN A 70 32.08 -13.39 9.78
CA GLN A 70 30.73 -13.58 10.32
C GLN A 70 30.23 -12.40 11.18
N VAL A 71 31.16 -11.66 11.77
CA VAL A 71 30.87 -10.49 12.60
C VAL A 71 31.15 -9.21 11.81
N VAL A 72 30.17 -8.32 11.76
CA VAL A 72 30.28 -7.01 11.10
C VAL A 72 31.10 -6.07 11.98
N THR A 73 32.14 -5.48 11.41
CA THR A 73 33.05 -4.52 12.05
C THR A 73 33.26 -3.33 11.12
N GLU A 74 33.73 -2.21 11.67
CA GLU A 74 34.04 -1.02 10.87
C GLU A 74 35.11 -1.29 9.79
N ALA A 75 36.02 -2.23 10.03
CA ALA A 75 37.08 -2.60 9.10
C ALA A 75 36.58 -3.44 7.90
N ASN A 76 35.56 -4.31 8.10
CA ASN A 76 35.09 -5.24 7.07
C ASN A 76 33.73 -4.88 6.46
N LYS A 77 33.04 -3.84 6.94
CA LYS A 77 31.69 -3.46 6.47
C LYS A 77 31.59 -3.26 4.95
N ASN A 78 32.57 -2.60 4.34
CA ASN A 78 32.59 -2.36 2.89
C ASN A 78 32.78 -3.66 2.11
N LEU A 79 33.67 -4.53 2.59
CA LEU A 79 33.90 -5.85 2.00
C LEU A 79 32.64 -6.70 2.06
N LEU A 80 31.95 -6.72 3.20
CA LEU A 80 30.73 -7.50 3.38
C LEU A 80 29.60 -7.00 2.47
N VAL A 81 29.35 -5.69 2.43
CA VAL A 81 28.34 -5.10 1.52
C VAL A 81 28.60 -5.50 0.07
N GLU A 82 29.85 -5.36 -0.38
CA GLU A 82 30.25 -5.71 -1.74
C GLU A 82 30.13 -7.22 -2.01
N THR A 83 30.45 -8.04 -1.01
CA THR A 83 30.28 -9.51 -1.07
C THR A 83 28.81 -9.87 -1.26
N PHE A 84 27.91 -9.29 -0.48
CA PHE A 84 26.47 -9.54 -0.60
C PHE A 84 25.89 -9.06 -1.92
N ARG A 85 26.33 -7.89 -2.40
CA ARG A 85 25.96 -7.36 -3.73
C ARG A 85 26.41 -8.34 -4.83
N SER A 86 27.66 -8.79 -4.79
CA SER A 86 28.20 -9.76 -5.76
C SER A 86 27.43 -11.08 -5.73
N ILE A 87 27.05 -11.58 -4.53
CA ILE A 87 26.21 -12.78 -4.40
C ILE A 87 24.85 -12.56 -5.08
N ALA A 88 24.17 -11.44 -4.83
CA ALA A 88 22.89 -11.15 -5.45
C ALA A 88 22.99 -11.09 -6.97
N GLU A 89 24.03 -10.47 -7.53
CA GLU A 89 24.27 -10.45 -8.98
C GLU A 89 24.49 -11.84 -9.57
N ILE A 90 25.28 -12.67 -8.89
CA ILE A 90 25.52 -14.05 -9.31
C ILE A 90 24.21 -14.86 -9.27
N LEU A 91 23.35 -14.66 -8.26
CA LEU A 91 22.05 -15.33 -8.16
C LEU A 91 21.09 -14.88 -9.25
N ILE A 92 20.98 -13.57 -9.51
CA ILE A 92 20.14 -13.04 -10.60
C ILE A 92 20.58 -13.58 -11.95
N TRP A 93 21.90 -13.65 -12.19
CA TRP A 93 22.42 -14.25 -13.41
C TRP A 93 22.18 -15.77 -13.45
N GLY A 94 22.45 -16.48 -12.34
CA GLY A 94 22.28 -17.93 -12.21
C GLY A 94 20.83 -18.38 -12.42
N ASP A 95 19.87 -17.55 -12.04
CA ASP A 95 18.42 -17.79 -12.19
C ASP A 95 18.00 -18.14 -13.62
N GLN A 96 18.70 -17.55 -14.58
CA GLN A 96 18.41 -17.69 -16.01
C GLN A 96 19.46 -18.52 -16.77
N ASN A 97 20.65 -18.73 -16.19
CA ASN A 97 21.81 -19.24 -16.94
C ASN A 97 22.45 -20.50 -16.35
N ASP A 98 22.45 -20.69 -15.02
CA ASP A 98 23.12 -21.82 -14.38
C ASP A 98 22.47 -22.19 -13.03
N SER A 99 21.65 -23.25 -13.03
CA SER A 99 20.94 -23.72 -11.83
C SER A 99 21.89 -24.19 -10.71
N ARG A 100 23.12 -24.60 -11.04
CA ARG A 100 24.11 -25.08 -10.05
C ARG A 100 24.49 -24.00 -9.05
N VAL A 101 24.32 -22.73 -9.44
CA VAL A 101 24.51 -21.57 -8.57
C VAL A 101 23.54 -21.62 -7.39
N PHE A 102 22.25 -21.89 -7.65
CA PHE A 102 21.23 -22.01 -6.61
C PHE A 102 21.44 -23.27 -5.77
N ASP A 103 21.77 -24.41 -6.39
CA ASP A 103 22.06 -25.65 -5.67
C ASP A 103 23.14 -25.41 -4.60
N PHE A 104 24.26 -24.79 -4.98
CA PHE A 104 25.33 -24.46 -4.04
C PHE A 104 24.92 -23.43 -2.98
N PHE A 105 24.19 -22.37 -3.37
CA PHE A 105 23.70 -21.35 -2.45
C PHE A 105 22.84 -21.95 -1.33
N LEU A 106 21.99 -22.93 -1.69
CA LEU A 106 21.10 -23.63 -0.77
C LEU A 106 21.86 -24.64 0.09
N GLU A 107 22.72 -25.46 -0.51
CA GLU A 107 23.57 -26.42 0.22
C GLU A 107 24.40 -25.76 1.32
N LYS A 108 24.84 -24.52 1.08
CA LYS A 108 25.63 -23.73 2.03
C LYS A 108 24.80 -22.78 2.91
N ASN A 109 23.48 -22.83 2.81
CA ASN A 109 22.53 -21.99 3.54
C ASN A 109 22.93 -20.50 3.50
N MET A 110 23.35 -20.02 2.33
CA MET A 110 24.00 -18.71 2.19
C MET A 110 23.05 -17.54 2.49
N GLN A 111 21.74 -17.72 2.33
CA GLN A 111 20.72 -16.73 2.69
C GLN A 111 20.76 -16.37 4.18
N GLN A 112 21.13 -17.31 5.05
CA GLN A 112 21.23 -17.08 6.49
C GLN A 112 22.28 -16.00 6.82
N PHE A 113 23.30 -15.79 5.99
CA PHE A 113 24.28 -14.74 6.22
C PHE A 113 23.67 -13.34 6.10
N PHE A 114 22.71 -13.13 5.19
CA PHE A 114 21.99 -11.84 5.10
C PHE A 114 21.28 -11.54 6.41
N LEU A 115 20.53 -12.52 6.94
CA LEU A 115 19.82 -12.40 8.21
C LEU A 115 20.77 -12.15 9.38
N LYS A 116 21.85 -12.95 9.49
CA LYS A 116 22.85 -12.79 10.55
C LYS A 116 23.52 -11.42 10.50
N SER A 117 23.88 -10.93 9.32
CA SER A 117 24.50 -9.60 9.17
C SER A 117 23.55 -8.47 9.51
N LEU A 118 22.28 -8.55 9.10
CA LEU A 118 21.24 -7.56 9.44
C LEU A 118 20.83 -7.60 10.92
N SER A 119 20.88 -8.76 11.57
CA SER A 119 20.54 -8.90 13.00
C SER A 119 21.62 -8.35 13.96
N GLN A 120 22.82 -8.09 13.44
CA GLN A 120 23.92 -7.53 14.22
C GLN A 120 23.79 -6.02 14.32
N LYS A 121 24.55 -5.41 15.24
CA LYS A 121 24.78 -3.96 15.24
C LYS A 121 25.71 -3.56 14.09
N CYS A 122 25.27 -3.80 12.86
CA CYS A 122 26.06 -3.63 11.63
C CYS A 122 26.22 -2.16 11.20
N GLY A 123 25.53 -1.25 11.89
CA GLY A 123 25.47 0.17 11.55
C GLY A 123 24.52 0.45 10.38
N ARG A 124 24.13 1.72 10.27
CA ARG A 124 23.20 2.25 9.26
C ARG A 124 23.57 1.86 7.83
N PHE A 125 24.84 2.06 7.46
CA PHE A 125 25.33 1.81 6.10
C PHE A 125 25.11 0.36 5.63
N VAL A 126 25.48 -0.63 6.47
CA VAL A 126 25.33 -2.04 6.11
C VAL A 126 23.85 -2.42 6.04
N CYS A 127 23.04 -1.93 6.98
CA CYS A 127 21.59 -2.17 6.98
C CYS A 127 20.94 -1.75 5.67
N LEU A 128 21.13 -0.48 5.26
CA LEU A 128 20.56 0.08 4.03
C LEU A 128 20.96 -0.73 2.81
N GLN A 129 22.26 -1.05 2.68
CA GLN A 129 22.79 -1.75 1.52
C GLN A 129 22.29 -3.19 1.43
N LEU A 130 22.15 -3.90 2.56
CA LEU A 130 21.63 -5.27 2.55
C LEU A 130 20.12 -5.32 2.26
N LEU A 131 19.32 -4.41 2.82
CA LEU A 131 17.89 -4.32 2.48
C LEU A 131 17.69 -4.01 1.00
N GLN A 132 18.49 -3.08 0.45
CA GLN A 132 18.47 -2.77 -0.97
C GLN A 132 18.88 -3.99 -1.82
N THR A 133 19.96 -4.67 -1.46
CA THR A 133 20.44 -5.87 -2.15
C THR A 133 19.38 -6.97 -2.17
N LEU A 134 18.72 -7.23 -1.04
CA LEU A 134 17.63 -8.20 -0.95
C LEU A 134 16.43 -7.80 -1.81
N SER A 135 16.05 -6.52 -1.81
CA SER A 135 14.97 -6.02 -2.66
C SER A 135 15.27 -6.27 -4.14
N ILE A 136 16.47 -5.90 -4.59
CA ILE A 136 16.92 -6.10 -5.98
C ILE A 136 16.92 -7.59 -6.36
N LEU A 137 17.40 -8.45 -5.46
CA LEU A 137 17.44 -9.89 -5.67
C LEU A 137 16.04 -10.44 -5.93
N PHE A 138 15.08 -10.17 -5.04
CA PHE A 138 13.72 -10.66 -5.18
C PHE A 138 13.00 -10.03 -6.37
N GLU A 139 13.20 -8.75 -6.65
CA GLU A 139 12.59 -8.10 -7.81
C GLU A 139 12.98 -8.79 -9.13
N ASN A 140 14.25 -9.18 -9.27
CA ASN A 140 14.81 -9.66 -10.53
C ASN A 140 14.76 -11.18 -10.74
N ILE A 141 14.60 -11.98 -9.68
CA ILE A 141 14.42 -13.43 -9.83
C ILE A 141 13.04 -13.73 -10.41
N ARG A 142 13.01 -14.56 -11.45
CA ARG A 142 11.80 -14.89 -12.23
C ARG A 142 11.50 -16.38 -12.25
N ASN A 143 12.50 -17.24 -12.11
CA ASN A 143 12.26 -18.69 -12.12
C ASN A 143 11.48 -19.11 -10.88
N GLU A 144 10.36 -19.80 -11.05
CA GLU A 144 9.50 -20.27 -9.96
C GLU A 144 10.25 -21.18 -8.98
N THR A 145 11.12 -22.06 -9.51
CA THR A 145 11.90 -22.98 -8.68
C THR A 145 12.88 -22.22 -7.78
N SER A 146 13.56 -21.21 -8.32
CA SER A 146 14.45 -20.33 -7.55
C SER A 146 13.69 -19.54 -6.48
N ILE A 147 12.48 -19.06 -6.80
CA ILE A 147 11.62 -18.37 -5.83
C ILE A 147 11.26 -19.32 -4.69
N TYR A 148 10.78 -20.53 -4.99
CA TYR A 148 10.45 -21.52 -3.95
C TYR A 148 11.65 -21.84 -3.08
N TYR A 149 12.82 -22.00 -3.66
CA TYR A 149 14.04 -22.23 -2.89
C TYR A 149 14.37 -21.09 -1.93
N LEU A 150 14.32 -19.83 -2.38
CA LEU A 150 14.58 -18.68 -1.53
C LEU A 150 13.55 -18.49 -0.41
N LEU A 151 12.30 -18.90 -0.64
CA LEU A 151 11.21 -18.77 0.33
C LEU A 151 11.15 -19.93 1.32
N SER A 152 11.54 -21.14 0.90
CA SER A 152 11.33 -22.40 1.64
C SER A 152 11.97 -22.49 3.03
N ASN A 153 13.13 -21.84 3.24
CA ASN A 153 13.88 -21.94 4.50
C ASN A 153 13.43 -20.96 5.60
N ASN A 154 12.32 -20.24 5.40
CA ASN A 154 11.74 -19.30 6.37
C ASN A 154 12.66 -18.12 6.79
N HIS A 155 13.84 -17.98 6.17
CA HIS A 155 14.74 -16.83 6.38
C HIS A 155 14.09 -15.52 5.96
N VAL A 156 13.23 -15.54 4.93
CA VAL A 156 12.50 -14.35 4.47
C VAL A 156 11.54 -13.85 5.54
N ASN A 157 10.71 -14.70 6.14
CA ASN A 157 9.84 -14.27 7.24
C ASN A 157 10.65 -13.77 8.44
N SER A 158 11.81 -14.38 8.71
CA SER A 158 12.74 -13.90 9.75
C SER A 158 13.30 -12.50 9.44
N LEU A 159 13.55 -12.18 8.16
CA LEU A 159 13.95 -10.85 7.71
C LEU A 159 12.80 -9.84 7.81
N ILE A 160 11.56 -10.26 7.53
CA ILE A 160 10.36 -9.41 7.62
C ILE A 160 10.15 -8.95 9.07
N VAL A 161 10.21 -9.85 10.05
CA VAL A 161 9.97 -9.53 11.47
C VAL A 161 11.20 -8.96 12.18
N LEU A 162 12.29 -8.71 11.45
CA LEU A 162 13.53 -8.22 12.03
C LEU A 162 13.29 -6.82 12.62
N ARG A 163 13.74 -6.61 13.86
CA ARG A 163 13.62 -5.33 14.55
C ARG A 163 14.66 -4.35 14.01
N LEU A 164 14.22 -3.50 13.10
CA LEU A 164 15.00 -2.38 12.56
C LEU A 164 14.67 -1.09 13.31
N ASP A 165 15.55 -0.09 13.19
CA ASP A 165 15.33 1.26 13.72
C ASP A 165 14.55 2.08 12.68
N PHE A 166 13.24 2.18 12.88
CA PHE A 166 12.34 2.93 11.98
C PHE A 166 12.30 4.44 12.27
N SER A 167 12.97 4.90 13.34
CA SER A 167 13.24 6.33 13.55
C SER A 167 14.11 6.92 12.43
N ASP A 168 14.85 6.07 11.70
CA ASP A 168 15.55 6.43 10.48
C ASP A 168 14.65 6.18 9.26
N GLU A 169 14.04 7.26 8.75
CA GLU A 169 13.18 7.28 7.57
C GLU A 169 13.79 6.58 6.33
N GLU A 170 15.12 6.63 6.18
CA GLU A 170 15.78 5.95 5.06
C GLU A 170 15.75 4.43 5.25
N VAL A 171 15.99 3.93 6.47
CA VAL A 171 15.89 2.50 6.81
C VAL A 171 14.46 2.01 6.60
N LEU A 172 13.47 2.78 7.08
CA LEU A 172 12.06 2.46 6.86
C LEU A 172 11.71 2.40 5.37
N ALA A 173 12.17 3.37 4.57
CA ALA A 173 11.90 3.38 3.14
C ALA A 173 12.42 2.12 2.41
N TYR A 174 13.65 1.68 2.72
CA TYR A 174 14.19 0.43 2.15
C TYR A 174 13.46 -0.81 2.66
N TYR A 175 13.08 -0.84 3.93
CA TYR A 175 12.30 -1.93 4.51
C TYR A 175 10.93 -2.06 3.84
N ILE A 176 10.19 -0.96 3.68
CA ILE A 176 8.89 -0.95 3.01
C ILE A 176 9.03 -1.33 1.53
N SER A 177 10.10 -0.90 0.86
CA SER A 177 10.41 -1.32 -0.50
C SER A 177 10.65 -2.84 -0.58
N PHE A 178 11.37 -3.41 0.40
CA PHE A 178 11.57 -4.85 0.50
C PHE A 178 10.26 -5.62 0.69
N LEU A 179 9.40 -5.20 1.63
CA LEU A 179 8.09 -5.82 1.84
C LEU A 179 7.22 -5.73 0.57
N LYS A 180 7.16 -4.56 -0.06
CA LYS A 180 6.42 -4.37 -1.32
C LYS A 180 6.96 -5.31 -2.41
N THR A 181 8.26 -5.47 -2.51
CA THR A 181 8.88 -6.39 -3.49
C THR A 181 8.46 -7.84 -3.26
N LEU A 182 8.45 -8.29 -2.00
CA LEU A 182 7.97 -9.63 -1.65
C LEU A 182 6.49 -9.80 -1.97
N SER A 183 5.67 -8.76 -1.78
CA SER A 183 4.23 -8.81 -2.10
C SER A 183 3.95 -9.11 -3.56
N PHE A 184 4.84 -8.71 -4.49
CA PHE A 184 4.71 -9.04 -5.91
C PHE A 184 5.04 -10.50 -6.23
N LYS A 185 5.62 -11.25 -5.29
CA LYS A 185 5.85 -12.69 -5.41
C LYS A 185 4.71 -13.52 -4.86
N LEU A 186 3.69 -12.91 -4.28
CA LEU A 186 2.50 -13.60 -3.78
C LEU A 186 1.64 -14.09 -4.94
N ASN A 187 1.27 -15.37 -4.87
CA ASN A 187 0.27 -16.02 -5.69
C ASN A 187 -0.24 -17.25 -4.92
N THR A 188 -1.22 -17.95 -5.49
CA THR A 188 -1.84 -19.14 -4.87
C THR A 188 -0.81 -20.24 -4.53
N HIS A 189 0.32 -20.30 -5.24
CA HIS A 189 1.37 -21.27 -4.98
C HIS A 189 2.44 -20.80 -4.00
N THR A 190 2.68 -19.51 -3.83
CA THR A 190 3.72 -18.99 -2.91
C THR A 190 3.18 -18.54 -1.57
N ILE A 191 1.87 -18.35 -1.44
CA ILE A 191 1.25 -17.79 -0.23
C ILE A 191 1.58 -18.58 1.04
N HIS A 192 1.66 -19.90 0.95
CA HIS A 192 1.97 -20.78 2.07
C HIS A 192 3.40 -20.61 2.63
N PHE A 193 4.31 -19.94 1.91
CA PHE A 193 5.60 -19.56 2.45
C PHE A 193 5.53 -18.32 3.34
N PHE A 194 4.47 -17.50 3.24
CA PHE A 194 4.31 -16.27 4.02
C PHE A 194 3.19 -16.36 5.05
N TYR A 195 2.15 -17.15 4.77
CA TYR A 195 1.03 -17.38 5.67
C TYR A 195 1.09 -18.80 6.23
N ASN A 196 1.14 -18.89 7.56
CA ASN A 196 1.03 -20.16 8.29
C ASN A 196 -0.41 -20.31 8.81
N GLU A 197 -1.18 -21.20 8.18
CA GLU A 197 -2.58 -21.48 8.56
C GLU A 197 -2.70 -21.93 10.03
N HIS A 198 -1.82 -22.84 10.48
CA HIS A 198 -1.90 -23.44 11.80
C HIS A 198 -1.62 -22.44 12.92
N LEU A 199 -0.63 -21.56 12.71
CA LEU A 199 -0.29 -20.51 13.67
C LEU A 199 -1.10 -19.24 13.47
N ARG A 200 -1.87 -19.14 12.37
CA ARG A 200 -2.54 -17.91 11.93
C ARG A 200 -1.57 -16.72 11.90
N ASP A 201 -0.41 -16.96 11.33
CA ASP A 201 0.68 -15.99 11.27
C ASP A 201 0.93 -15.57 9.83
N PHE A 202 0.92 -14.26 9.56
CA PHE A 202 1.18 -13.70 8.24
C PHE A 202 2.10 -12.47 8.33
N PRO A 203 3.40 -12.66 8.61
CA PRO A 203 4.31 -11.57 8.91
C PRO A 203 4.37 -10.49 7.83
N LEU A 204 4.36 -10.87 6.55
CA LEU A 204 4.43 -9.93 5.44
C LEU A 204 3.27 -8.92 5.47
N TYR A 205 2.06 -9.40 5.77
CA TYR A 205 0.88 -8.56 5.83
C TYR A 205 0.80 -7.78 7.15
N THR A 206 1.00 -8.45 8.29
CA THR A 206 0.86 -7.83 9.61
C THR A 206 1.94 -6.78 9.90
N GLU A 207 3.17 -6.96 9.43
CA GLU A 207 4.21 -5.93 9.55
C GLU A 207 3.93 -4.74 8.63
N ALA A 208 3.43 -4.97 7.40
CA ALA A 208 3.16 -3.90 6.45
C ALA A 208 2.02 -2.97 6.90
N ILE A 209 0.91 -3.53 7.40
CA ILE A 209 -0.26 -2.73 7.77
C ILE A 209 -0.03 -1.80 8.95
N LYS A 210 1.05 -1.95 9.73
CA LYS A 210 1.44 -0.99 10.78
C LYS A 210 1.75 0.39 10.21
N PHE A 211 2.19 0.46 8.95
CA PHE A 211 2.60 1.69 8.27
C PHE A 211 1.52 2.25 7.32
N PHE A 212 0.28 1.76 7.41
CA PHE A 212 -0.81 2.20 6.53
C PHE A 212 -1.08 3.71 6.61
N ASN A 213 -0.83 4.30 7.78
CA ASN A 213 -0.98 5.72 8.07
C ASN A 213 0.37 6.39 8.37
N HIS A 214 1.33 6.19 7.47
CA HIS A 214 2.62 6.88 7.55
C HIS A 214 2.52 8.32 7.03
N SER A 215 3.34 9.26 7.53
CA SER A 215 3.42 10.66 7.08
C SER A 215 3.82 10.76 5.60
N GLU A 216 4.82 9.98 5.20
CA GLU A 216 5.31 9.87 3.82
C GLU A 216 4.30 9.18 2.89
N SER A 217 3.85 9.90 1.86
CA SER A 217 2.86 9.40 0.88
C SER A 217 3.32 8.11 0.18
N MET A 218 4.61 8.00 -0.12
CA MET A 218 5.15 6.85 -0.82
C MET A 218 5.16 5.57 0.03
N VAL A 219 5.31 5.70 1.35
CA VAL A 219 5.14 4.57 2.28
C VAL A 219 3.69 4.11 2.25
N ARG A 220 2.73 5.04 2.34
CA ARG A 220 1.29 4.69 2.21
C ARG A 220 0.97 4.02 0.87
N ILE A 221 1.50 4.53 -0.25
CA ILE A 221 1.31 3.93 -1.59
C ILE A 221 1.88 2.51 -1.65
N ALA A 222 3.05 2.28 -1.05
CA ALA A 222 3.66 0.95 -1.00
C ALA A 222 2.83 -0.04 -0.18
N VAL A 223 2.35 0.37 1.01
CA VAL A 223 1.48 -0.45 1.86
C VAL A 223 0.14 -0.75 1.18
N ARG A 224 -0.46 0.24 0.50
CA ARG A 224 -1.68 0.03 -0.30
C ARG A 224 -1.46 -0.96 -1.44
N THR A 225 -0.32 -0.87 -2.13
CA THR A 225 0.03 -1.85 -3.18
C THR A 225 0.17 -3.25 -2.59
N LEU A 226 0.87 -3.38 -1.46
CA LEU A 226 1.08 -4.66 -0.79
C LEU A 226 -0.23 -5.29 -0.33
N THR A 227 -1.10 -4.53 0.33
CA THR A 227 -2.40 -5.00 0.81
C THR A 227 -3.29 -5.44 -0.35
N LEU A 228 -3.33 -4.68 -1.45
CA LEU A 228 -4.05 -5.11 -2.67
C LEU A 228 -3.46 -6.40 -3.27
N ASN A 229 -2.13 -6.54 -3.31
CA ASN A 229 -1.50 -7.78 -3.78
C ASN A 229 -1.88 -8.98 -2.89
N VAL A 230 -1.95 -8.79 -1.57
CA VAL A 230 -2.41 -9.81 -0.64
C VAL A 230 -3.86 -10.18 -0.92
N PHE A 231 -4.77 -9.21 -0.99
CA PHE A 231 -6.20 -9.47 -1.22
C PHE A 231 -6.48 -10.13 -2.57
N ARG A 232 -5.64 -9.92 -3.58
CA ARG A 232 -5.75 -10.55 -4.90
C ARG A 232 -5.38 -12.03 -4.91
N VAL A 233 -4.71 -12.54 -3.89
CA VAL A 233 -4.36 -13.96 -3.83
C VAL A 233 -5.61 -14.78 -3.53
N ASN A 234 -5.98 -15.66 -4.45
CA ASN A 234 -7.11 -16.57 -4.29
C ASN A 234 -6.72 -17.73 -3.35
N ASP A 235 -6.68 -17.46 -2.05
CA ASP A 235 -6.45 -18.42 -0.96
C ASP A 235 -7.49 -18.20 0.14
N THR A 236 -8.41 -19.16 0.30
CA THR A 236 -9.58 -19.00 1.17
C THR A 236 -9.22 -18.82 2.64
N GLN A 237 -8.24 -19.58 3.14
CA GLN A 237 -7.87 -19.57 4.56
C GLN A 237 -7.14 -18.29 4.95
N MET A 238 -6.26 -17.80 4.07
CA MET A 238 -5.59 -16.52 4.26
C MET A 238 -6.60 -15.37 4.20
N LEU A 239 -7.51 -15.37 3.23
CA LEU A 239 -8.54 -14.34 3.13
C LEU A 239 -9.48 -14.35 4.33
N GLU A 240 -9.86 -15.53 4.84
CA GLU A 240 -10.64 -15.67 6.07
C GLU A 240 -9.88 -15.10 7.28
N TYR A 241 -8.58 -15.38 7.39
CA TYR A 241 -7.74 -14.76 8.42
C TYR A 241 -7.73 -13.23 8.32
N VAL A 242 -7.49 -12.69 7.11
CA VAL A 242 -7.48 -11.24 6.86
C VAL A 242 -8.83 -10.62 7.24
N CYS A 243 -9.94 -11.21 6.81
CA CYS A 243 -11.28 -10.69 7.11
C CYS A 243 -11.59 -10.73 8.61
N ASN A 244 -11.33 -11.86 9.26
CA ASN A 244 -11.75 -12.08 10.64
C ASN A 244 -10.83 -11.45 11.69
N LYS A 245 -9.54 -11.28 11.39
CA LYS A 245 -8.56 -10.78 12.37
C LYS A 245 -8.16 -9.33 12.16
N THR A 246 -8.05 -8.88 10.92
CA THR A 246 -7.38 -7.61 10.62
C THR A 246 -8.24 -6.60 9.88
N ALA A 247 -9.23 -7.04 9.08
CA ALA A 247 -9.99 -6.14 8.23
C ALA A 247 -10.80 -5.10 9.03
N ALA A 248 -11.53 -5.51 10.06
CA ALA A 248 -12.31 -4.59 10.89
C ALA A 248 -11.45 -3.48 11.55
N PRO A 249 -10.37 -3.78 12.31
CA PRO A 249 -9.54 -2.72 12.90
C PRO A 249 -8.81 -1.91 11.83
N PHE A 250 -8.31 -2.53 10.76
CA PHE A 250 -7.65 -1.84 9.67
C PHE A 250 -8.57 -0.83 8.96
N PHE A 251 -9.78 -1.24 8.58
CA PHE A 251 -10.74 -0.36 7.91
C PHE A 251 -11.31 0.69 8.84
N SER A 252 -11.56 0.36 10.10
CA SER A 252 -11.96 1.35 11.11
C SER A 252 -10.92 2.46 11.23
N ASN A 253 -9.63 2.11 11.31
CA ASN A 253 -8.55 3.08 11.38
C ASN A 253 -8.37 3.88 10.08
N LEU A 254 -8.53 3.24 8.92
CA LEU A 254 -8.51 3.91 7.62
C LEU A 254 -9.62 4.97 7.53
N VAL A 255 -10.84 4.60 7.89
CA VAL A 255 -12.02 5.48 7.82
C VAL A 255 -11.91 6.62 8.83
N TRP A 256 -11.43 6.34 10.04
CA TRP A 256 -11.14 7.37 11.05
C TRP A 256 -10.09 8.38 10.55
N PHE A 257 -9.01 7.91 9.94
CA PHE A 257 -7.96 8.78 9.40
C PHE A 257 -8.49 9.68 8.28
N ILE A 258 -9.31 9.13 7.37
CA ILE A 258 -9.97 9.93 6.33
C ILE A 258 -10.85 11.02 6.96
N GLY A 259 -11.60 10.67 8.01
CA GLY A 259 -12.45 11.63 8.73
C GLY A 259 -11.66 12.80 9.32
N ASN A 260 -10.55 12.52 10.01
CA ASN A 260 -9.69 13.58 10.58
C ASN A 260 -9.09 14.47 9.51
N ASN A 261 -8.55 13.90 8.43
CA ASN A 261 -8.00 14.68 7.33
C ASN A 261 -9.04 15.62 6.72
N VAL A 262 -10.30 15.20 6.67
CA VAL A 262 -11.41 16.01 6.16
C VAL A 262 -11.78 17.14 7.13
N ILE A 263 -11.74 16.89 8.44
CA ILE A 263 -11.97 17.92 9.46
C ILE A 263 -10.85 18.96 9.42
N GLU A 264 -9.58 18.53 9.42
CA GLU A 264 -8.41 19.42 9.29
C GLU A 264 -8.46 20.25 8.00
N LEU A 265 -8.94 19.64 6.90
CA LEU A 265 -9.13 20.34 5.63
C LEU A 265 -10.21 21.42 5.74
N ASP A 266 -11.33 21.16 6.41
CA ASP A 266 -12.38 22.16 6.62
C ASP A 266 -11.88 23.33 7.47
N GLU A 267 -11.21 23.05 8.59
CA GLU A 267 -10.60 24.06 9.45
C GLU A 267 -9.61 24.95 8.68
N CYS A 268 -8.82 24.34 7.80
CA CYS A 268 -7.89 25.05 6.94
C CYS A 268 -8.62 25.94 5.92
N LEU A 269 -9.68 25.44 5.27
CA LEU A 269 -10.49 26.21 4.32
C LEU A 269 -11.18 27.40 4.97
N LEU A 270 -11.74 27.21 6.18
CA LEU A 270 -12.38 28.27 6.95
C LEU A 270 -11.37 29.34 7.37
N SER A 271 -10.18 28.94 7.82
CA SER A 271 -9.09 29.86 8.17
C SER A 271 -8.60 30.65 6.95
N GLN A 272 -8.49 30.02 5.78
CA GLN A 272 -8.09 30.68 4.53
C GLN A 272 -9.15 31.64 4.00
N ALA A 273 -10.44 31.35 4.21
CA ALA A 273 -11.53 32.23 3.81
C ALA A 273 -11.45 33.60 4.52
N GLN A 274 -10.86 33.65 5.71
CA GLN A 274 -10.67 34.87 6.51
C GLN A 274 -9.46 35.71 6.08
N LEU A 275 -8.54 35.15 5.28
CA LEU A 275 -7.33 35.87 4.84
C LEU A 275 -7.58 36.78 3.62
N PRO A 276 -6.83 37.91 3.49
CA PRO A 276 -6.85 38.77 2.32
C PRO A 276 -6.52 38.01 1.03
N PHE A 277 -7.16 38.38 -0.09
CA PHE A 277 -7.07 37.67 -1.38
C PHE A 277 -5.63 37.43 -1.88
N GLU A 278 -4.70 38.35 -1.59
CA GLU A 278 -3.29 38.23 -1.98
C GLU A 278 -2.52 37.15 -1.20
N GLN A 279 -3.01 36.77 -0.01
CA GLN A 279 -2.46 35.68 0.81
C GLN A 279 -3.19 34.35 0.59
N ARG A 280 -4.25 34.32 -0.23
CA ARG A 280 -4.96 33.10 -0.62
C ARG A 280 -4.21 32.37 -1.74
N GLN A 281 -3.03 31.82 -1.48
CA GLN A 281 -2.44 30.83 -2.40
C GLN A 281 -1.72 29.68 -1.68
N THR A 282 -1.80 28.51 -2.33
CA THR A 282 -1.19 27.19 -2.05
C THR A 282 -1.90 26.21 -1.11
N GLY A 283 -3.15 26.44 -0.74
CA GLY A 283 -3.97 25.48 0.03
C GLY A 283 -4.53 24.27 -0.73
N ARG A 284 -4.01 23.89 -1.92
CA ARG A 284 -4.57 22.78 -2.75
C ARG A 284 -4.18 21.37 -2.26
N THR A 285 -3.54 21.24 -1.11
CA THR A 285 -2.83 20.01 -0.71
C THR A 285 -3.72 18.96 -0.03
N GLY A 286 -4.93 19.32 0.41
CA GLY A 286 -5.82 18.41 1.13
C GLY A 286 -6.74 17.56 0.23
N GLY A 287 -7.32 18.17 -0.81
CA GLY A 287 -8.31 17.49 -1.68
C GLY A 287 -7.73 16.32 -2.48
N GLY A 288 -6.44 16.38 -2.84
CA GLY A 288 -5.75 15.27 -3.50
C GLY A 288 -5.62 14.03 -2.62
N GLN A 289 -5.39 14.22 -1.31
CA GLN A 289 -5.20 13.11 -0.37
C GLN A 289 -6.51 12.33 -0.15
N HIS A 290 -7.64 13.03 0.00
CA HIS A 290 -8.95 12.38 0.09
C HIS A 290 -9.27 11.55 -1.15
N LEU A 291 -8.99 12.08 -2.35
CA LEU A 291 -9.20 11.37 -3.61
C LEU A 291 -8.36 10.09 -3.68
N ASP A 292 -7.10 10.14 -3.25
CA ASP A 292 -6.23 8.95 -3.19
C ASP A 292 -6.78 7.86 -2.25
N HIS A 293 -7.43 8.25 -1.15
CA HIS A 293 -8.11 7.31 -0.26
C HIS A 293 -9.33 6.67 -0.92
N LEU A 294 -10.16 7.46 -1.62
CA LEU A 294 -11.31 6.93 -2.33
C LEU A 294 -10.92 5.95 -3.43
N TYR A 295 -9.87 6.24 -4.21
CA TYR A 295 -9.37 5.31 -5.22
C TYR A 295 -8.83 4.01 -4.60
N TYR A 296 -8.15 4.09 -3.46
CA TYR A 296 -7.75 2.88 -2.75
C TYR A 296 -8.94 2.05 -2.25
N ILE A 297 -9.96 2.70 -1.67
CA ILE A 297 -11.21 2.04 -1.26
C ILE A 297 -11.88 1.38 -2.46
N LYS A 298 -11.98 2.10 -3.59
CA LYS A 298 -12.49 1.57 -4.85
C LYS A 298 -11.73 0.33 -5.28
N ASP A 299 -10.40 0.38 -5.29
CA ASP A 299 -9.56 -0.74 -5.71
C ASP A 299 -9.81 -2.00 -4.84
N ILE A 300 -10.10 -1.85 -3.55
CA ILE A 300 -10.46 -2.96 -2.65
C ILE A 300 -11.84 -3.51 -3.00
N LEU A 301 -12.85 -2.64 -3.14
CA LEU A 301 -14.23 -3.06 -3.45
C LEU A 301 -14.31 -3.75 -4.82
N CYS A 302 -13.54 -3.27 -5.81
CA CYS A 302 -13.42 -3.85 -7.14
C CYS A 302 -12.78 -5.25 -7.16
N LEU A 303 -12.21 -5.74 -6.04
CA LEU A 303 -11.72 -7.13 -5.96
C LEU A 303 -12.86 -8.15 -5.92
N GLY A 304 -14.10 -7.74 -5.58
CA GLY A 304 -15.25 -8.65 -5.52
C GLY A 304 -15.18 -9.66 -4.37
N LEU A 305 -14.56 -9.29 -3.25
CA LEU A 305 -14.47 -10.12 -2.05
C LEU A 305 -15.59 -9.77 -1.07
N ASP A 306 -16.73 -10.46 -1.14
CA ASP A 306 -17.95 -10.12 -0.39
C ASP A 306 -17.73 -9.89 1.12
N SER A 307 -16.95 -10.75 1.78
CA SER A 307 -16.64 -10.62 3.21
C SER A 307 -15.81 -9.37 3.53
N LEU A 308 -14.91 -8.99 2.63
CA LEU A 308 -14.06 -7.81 2.80
C LEU A 308 -14.84 -6.53 2.45
N SER A 309 -15.59 -6.56 1.34
CA SER A 309 -16.42 -5.47 0.86
C SER A 309 -17.52 -5.11 1.85
N SER A 310 -18.18 -6.11 2.45
CA SER A 310 -19.21 -5.87 3.47
C SER A 310 -18.66 -5.18 4.72
N VAL A 311 -17.50 -5.61 5.23
CA VAL A 311 -16.85 -4.96 6.38
C VAL A 311 -16.41 -3.54 6.02
N LEU A 312 -15.82 -3.34 4.85
CA LEU A 312 -15.39 -2.00 4.39
C LEU A 312 -16.59 -1.06 4.20
N ALA A 313 -17.66 -1.53 3.56
CA ALA A 313 -18.87 -0.76 3.33
C ALA A 313 -19.53 -0.35 4.65
N ASP A 314 -19.65 -1.28 5.61
CA ASP A 314 -20.16 -1.00 6.95
C ASP A 314 -19.34 0.10 7.64
N GLN A 315 -18.02 -0.05 7.69
CA GLN A 315 -17.15 0.97 8.31
C GLN A 315 -17.28 2.32 7.60
N LEU A 316 -17.26 2.33 6.27
CA LEU A 316 -17.32 3.55 5.48
C LEU A 316 -18.63 4.31 5.70
N LEU A 317 -19.77 3.61 5.66
CA LEU A 317 -21.10 4.20 5.80
C LEU A 317 -21.36 4.63 7.24
N ASN A 318 -21.12 3.74 8.21
CA ASN A 318 -21.51 3.92 9.61
C ASN A 318 -20.49 4.68 10.47
N ARG A 319 -19.27 4.94 9.97
CA ARG A 319 -18.24 5.68 10.72
C ARG A 319 -17.76 6.97 10.04
N LEU A 320 -18.00 7.15 8.73
CA LEU A 320 -17.56 8.34 8.00
C LEU A 320 -18.67 9.00 7.19
N LEU A 321 -19.21 8.32 6.19
CA LEU A 321 -20.07 8.96 5.20
C LEU A 321 -21.36 9.48 5.83
N ILE A 322 -22.07 8.66 6.59
CA ILE A 322 -23.31 9.10 7.24
C ILE A 322 -23.00 10.06 8.41
N PRO A 323 -22.14 9.67 9.39
CA PRO A 323 -21.96 10.49 10.58
C PRO A 323 -21.28 11.84 10.34
N LEU A 324 -20.34 11.92 9.39
CA LEU A 324 -19.59 13.14 9.13
C LEU A 324 -20.13 13.88 7.91
N TYR A 325 -20.32 13.21 6.77
CA TYR A 325 -20.66 13.93 5.54
C TYR A 325 -22.16 14.24 5.47
N VAL A 326 -23.03 13.25 5.68
CA VAL A 326 -24.48 13.47 5.61
C VAL A 326 -24.97 14.34 6.76
N PHE A 327 -24.56 14.07 8.01
CA PHE A 327 -25.03 14.90 9.14
C PHE A 327 -24.52 16.33 9.11
N SER A 328 -23.40 16.62 8.44
CA SER A 328 -22.97 18.01 8.20
C SER A 328 -23.89 18.79 7.26
N LEU A 329 -24.79 18.11 6.54
CA LEU A 329 -25.83 18.72 5.70
C LEU A 329 -27.18 18.85 6.39
N THR A 330 -27.36 18.28 7.58
CA THR A 330 -28.64 18.24 8.29
C THR A 330 -28.56 18.97 9.62
N ASP A 331 -29.56 19.77 9.96
CA ASP A 331 -29.65 20.42 11.28
C ASP A 331 -29.92 19.44 12.43
N GLN A 332 -30.26 18.18 12.12
CA GLN A 332 -30.49 17.15 13.11
C GLN A 332 -29.15 16.58 13.59
N SER A 333 -28.88 16.71 14.89
CA SER A 333 -27.87 15.92 15.57
C SER A 333 -28.56 14.67 16.14
N PRO A 334 -28.20 13.45 15.70
CA PRO A 334 -28.69 12.23 16.34
C PRO A 334 -28.06 11.98 17.71
N PHE A 335 -27.12 12.85 18.13
CA PHE A 335 -26.49 12.77 19.43
C PHE A 335 -27.33 13.48 20.49
N PRO A 336 -27.45 12.88 21.70
CA PRO A 336 -28.17 13.52 22.80
C PRO A 336 -27.57 14.90 23.14
N GLU A 337 -28.44 15.81 23.60
CA GLU A 337 -28.08 17.19 23.95
C GLU A 337 -26.82 17.22 24.85
N GLY A 338 -25.78 17.95 24.39
CA GLY A 338 -24.50 18.10 25.10
C GLY A 338 -23.32 17.34 24.50
N GLN A 339 -23.50 16.57 23.43
CA GLN A 339 -22.41 15.91 22.71
C GLN A 339 -22.16 16.56 21.34
N GLU A 340 -21.03 17.26 21.19
CA GLU A 340 -20.61 17.81 19.92
C GLU A 340 -20.13 16.68 19.00
N SER A 341 -20.90 16.43 17.94
CA SER A 341 -20.46 15.59 16.82
C SER A 341 -19.50 16.40 15.95
N PRO A 342 -18.36 15.83 15.51
CA PRO A 342 -17.53 16.53 14.53
C PRO A 342 -18.36 16.82 13.27
N ARG A 343 -18.33 18.06 12.82
CA ARG A 343 -19.03 18.55 11.63
C ARG A 343 -18.06 19.33 10.76
N ILE A 344 -18.33 19.31 9.47
CA ILE A 344 -17.62 20.11 8.46
C ILE A 344 -18.60 21.07 7.78
N SER A 345 -18.09 22.06 7.05
CA SER A 345 -18.93 22.97 6.28
C SER A 345 -19.80 22.20 5.27
N ALA A 346 -21.05 22.65 5.10
CA ALA A 346 -21.99 22.02 4.16
C ALA A 346 -21.45 22.00 2.71
N THR A 347 -20.71 23.05 2.32
CA THR A 347 -20.06 23.12 1.01
C THR A 347 -19.03 22.00 0.82
N LEU A 348 -18.19 21.76 1.83
CA LEU A 348 -17.20 20.69 1.77
C LEU A 348 -17.87 19.32 1.80
N ALA A 349 -18.86 19.10 2.67
CA ALA A 349 -19.62 17.86 2.73
C ALA A 349 -20.29 17.51 1.38
N LEU A 350 -20.94 18.48 0.73
CA LEU A 350 -21.52 18.29 -0.61
C LEU A 350 -20.45 17.94 -1.65
N PHE A 351 -19.31 18.63 -1.62
CA PHE A 351 -18.21 18.35 -2.53
C PHE A 351 -17.68 16.92 -2.34
N LEU A 352 -17.45 16.49 -1.10
CA LEU A 352 -16.92 15.16 -0.80
C LEU A 352 -17.93 14.05 -1.13
N LEU A 353 -19.22 14.24 -0.84
CA LEU A 353 -20.27 13.31 -1.25
C LEU A 353 -20.35 13.18 -2.77
N ALA A 354 -20.25 14.28 -3.51
CA ALA A 354 -20.17 14.23 -4.96
C ALA A 354 -18.96 13.41 -5.44
N GLN A 355 -17.79 13.57 -4.81
CA GLN A 355 -16.62 12.72 -5.14
C GLN A 355 -16.87 11.24 -4.83
N VAL A 356 -17.52 10.91 -3.71
CA VAL A 356 -17.88 9.53 -3.36
C VAL A 356 -18.74 8.89 -4.45
N PHE A 357 -19.81 9.56 -4.88
CA PHE A 357 -20.69 9.05 -5.97
C PHE A 357 -20.02 9.02 -7.35
N LEU A 358 -19.01 9.86 -7.59
CA LEU A 358 -18.25 9.87 -8.85
C LEU A 358 -17.20 8.75 -8.91
N VAL A 359 -16.58 8.42 -7.77
CA VAL A 359 -15.46 7.46 -7.71
C VAL A 359 -15.96 6.04 -7.42
N LEU A 360 -16.82 5.88 -6.40
CA LEU A 360 -17.35 4.58 -6.00
C LEU A 360 -18.56 4.22 -6.84
N SER A 361 -18.59 2.99 -7.36
CA SER A 361 -19.71 2.49 -8.18
C SER A 361 -20.44 1.31 -7.54
N GLU A 362 -19.96 0.86 -6.38
CA GLU A 362 -20.35 -0.42 -5.81
C GLU A 362 -21.64 -0.30 -5.02
N SER A 363 -22.58 -1.22 -5.29
CA SER A 363 -23.95 -1.18 -4.78
C SER A 363 -24.00 -1.12 -3.26
N ASP A 364 -23.08 -1.80 -2.60
CA ASP A 364 -23.06 -1.96 -1.14
C ASP A 364 -22.79 -0.64 -0.40
N VAL A 365 -22.23 0.35 -1.10
CA VAL A 365 -21.97 1.70 -0.56
C VAL A 365 -22.92 2.72 -1.19
N VAL A 366 -23.06 2.72 -2.51
CA VAL A 366 -23.77 3.76 -3.25
C VAL A 366 -25.27 3.72 -2.98
N LEU A 367 -25.89 2.54 -2.99
CA LEU A 367 -27.35 2.43 -2.83
C LEU A 367 -27.80 2.83 -1.42
N PRO A 368 -27.18 2.31 -0.33
CA PRO A 368 -27.60 2.73 1.00
C PRO A 368 -27.32 4.22 1.27
N LEU A 369 -26.20 4.75 0.78
CA LEU A 369 -25.90 6.18 0.94
C LEU A 369 -26.93 7.05 0.22
N ALA A 370 -27.27 6.72 -1.03
CA ALA A 370 -28.29 7.44 -1.79
C ALA A 370 -29.66 7.34 -1.10
N TYR A 371 -30.00 6.17 -0.57
CA TYR A 371 -31.24 5.96 0.18
C TYR A 371 -31.32 6.89 1.39
N VAL A 372 -30.28 6.93 2.23
CA VAL A 372 -30.23 7.79 3.43
C VAL A 372 -30.34 9.26 3.05
N ILE A 373 -29.65 9.71 2.00
CA ILE A 373 -29.69 11.11 1.53
C ILE A 373 -31.08 11.49 1.01
N LEU A 374 -31.75 10.60 0.28
CA LEU A 374 -33.06 10.90 -0.34
C LEU A 374 -34.23 10.78 0.62
N THR A 375 -34.16 9.87 1.59
CA THR A 375 -35.26 9.61 2.54
C THR A 375 -35.12 10.37 3.85
N GLY A 376 -33.89 10.77 4.20
CA GLY A 376 -33.58 11.34 5.51
C GLY A 376 -33.68 10.34 6.67
N ASP A 377 -33.94 9.06 6.39
CA ASP A 377 -34.06 8.03 7.41
C ASP A 377 -32.68 7.44 7.74
N THR A 378 -32.24 7.71 8.96
CA THR A 378 -30.94 7.32 9.51
C THR A 378 -31.06 6.11 10.45
N SER A 379 -32.30 5.64 10.69
CA SER A 379 -32.62 4.55 11.62
C SER A 379 -32.39 3.15 11.03
N LEU A 380 -32.17 3.06 9.72
CA LEU A 380 -31.77 1.81 9.09
C LEU A 380 -30.32 1.51 9.47
N SER A 381 -30.18 0.65 10.48
CA SER A 381 -29.00 -0.19 10.57
C SER A 381 -28.83 -0.88 9.21
N LEU A 382 -27.79 -0.47 8.49
CA LEU A 382 -27.38 -0.99 7.19
C LEU A 382 -27.35 -2.52 6.99
N PRO A 383 -27.23 -3.40 8.02
CA PRO A 383 -27.20 -4.84 7.80
C PRO A 383 -28.41 -5.39 7.04
N SER A 384 -29.60 -4.79 7.16
CA SER A 384 -30.82 -5.32 6.53
C SER A 384 -30.92 -5.13 5.01
N LEU A 385 -30.10 -4.26 4.40
CA LEU A 385 -30.08 -4.05 2.94
C LEU A 385 -29.10 -4.98 2.22
N LEU A 386 -28.08 -5.50 2.92
CA LEU A 386 -27.04 -6.38 2.38
C LEU A 386 -27.36 -7.88 2.59
N THR A 387 -28.33 -8.22 3.44
CA THR A 387 -28.71 -9.62 3.70
C THR A 387 -29.74 -10.15 2.70
N HIS A 388 -29.30 -10.40 1.47
CA HIS A 388 -29.94 -11.40 0.61
C HIS A 388 -28.89 -12.38 0.05
N SER A 389 -28.04 -12.95 0.91
CA SER A 389 -27.49 -14.30 0.73
C SER A 389 -26.66 -14.78 1.95
N ASN A 390 -27.18 -15.83 2.59
CA ASN A 390 -26.57 -16.76 3.55
C ASN A 390 -26.31 -16.36 5.02
N PRO A 391 -26.73 -17.21 5.99
CA PRO A 391 -26.65 -16.93 7.42
C PRO A 391 -25.42 -17.60 8.04
N CYS A 392 -24.46 -16.81 8.52
CA CYS A 392 -23.45 -17.31 9.46
C CYS A 392 -23.61 -16.58 10.81
N GLN A 393 -24.41 -17.22 11.66
CA GLN A 393 -24.47 -17.19 13.13
C GLN A 393 -24.05 -15.89 13.83
N ARG A 394 -25.04 -15.03 14.04
CA ARG A 394 -25.05 -13.95 15.05
C ARG A 394 -25.40 -14.57 16.42
N LYS A 395 -24.51 -14.43 17.41
CA LYS A 395 -24.94 -14.41 18.81
C LYS A 395 -25.31 -12.98 19.14
N GLU A 396 -26.60 -12.77 19.40
CA GLU A 396 -27.16 -11.51 19.88
C GLU A 396 -26.56 -11.17 21.25
N ASN A 397 -25.94 -10.00 21.34
CA ASN A 397 -25.99 -9.19 22.54
C ASN A 397 -26.65 -7.87 22.13
N THR A 398 -27.95 -7.81 22.35
CA THR A 398 -28.71 -6.57 22.47
C THR A 398 -28.20 -5.77 23.66
N ASP A 399 -28.19 -4.45 23.50
CA ASP A 399 -27.76 -3.39 24.44
C ASP A 399 -26.30 -2.95 24.33
N ASP A 400 -26.01 -2.06 23.37
CA ASP A 400 -24.82 -1.21 23.45
C ASP A 400 -25.13 0.22 22.93
N PRO A 401 -25.29 1.21 23.82
CA PRO A 401 -25.52 2.61 23.43
C PRO A 401 -24.18 3.26 23.09
N LEU A 402 -23.69 3.07 21.86
CA LEU A 402 -22.34 3.52 21.46
C LEU A 402 -22.32 4.18 20.08
N LEU A 403 -22.56 5.49 20.04
CA LEU A 403 -22.13 6.34 18.90
C LEU A 403 -21.13 7.42 19.33
N SER A 404 -21.11 7.82 20.60
CA SER A 404 -20.22 8.88 21.07
C SER A 404 -18.94 8.42 21.78
N HIS A 405 -18.97 7.24 22.40
CA HIS A 405 -17.77 6.65 22.99
C HIS A 405 -16.83 6.01 21.96
N GLN A 406 -17.23 5.89 20.69
CA GLN A 406 -16.39 5.27 19.66
C GLN A 406 -15.19 6.14 19.28
N TRP A 407 -15.34 7.47 19.16
CA TRP A 407 -14.23 8.37 18.80
C TRP A 407 -13.09 8.36 19.83
N SER A 408 -13.40 8.14 21.12
CA SER A 408 -12.40 8.04 22.19
C SER A 408 -11.87 6.62 22.39
N ARG A 409 -12.71 5.57 22.25
CA ARG A 409 -12.32 4.16 22.43
C ARG A 409 -11.56 3.56 21.25
N LEU A 410 -11.58 4.18 20.07
CA LEU A 410 -10.84 3.73 18.88
C LEU A 410 -9.32 3.71 19.08
N ARG A 411 -8.80 4.43 20.08
CA ARG A 411 -7.37 4.41 20.46
C ARG A 411 -6.94 3.10 21.15
N ASP A 412 -7.87 2.45 21.86
CA ASP A 412 -7.55 1.49 22.93
C ASP A 412 -7.93 0.03 22.61
N GLN A 413 -8.23 -0.30 21.35
CA GLN A 413 -8.64 -1.66 20.94
C GLN A 413 -7.69 -2.31 19.93
N ASP A 414 -6.38 -2.33 20.21
CA ASP A 414 -5.50 -3.50 20.00
C ASP A 414 -4.01 -3.08 20.02
N PRO A 415 -3.12 -3.85 20.68
CA PRO A 415 -1.69 -3.55 20.74
C PRO A 415 -0.99 -3.56 19.37
N LEU A 416 -1.63 -4.05 18.30
CA LEU A 416 -1.15 -3.98 16.92
C LEU A 416 -1.18 -2.55 16.34
N PHE A 417 -2.09 -1.70 16.82
CA PHE A 417 -2.32 -0.35 16.28
C PHE A 417 -2.18 0.76 17.33
N SER A 418 -2.11 0.43 18.63
CA SER A 418 -1.97 1.41 19.73
C SER A 418 -0.56 1.98 19.93
N ARG A 419 0.43 1.61 19.10
CA ARG A 419 1.75 2.26 19.12
C ARG A 419 1.97 2.98 17.78
N PRO A 420 2.24 4.31 17.78
CA PRO A 420 2.93 4.91 16.66
C PRO A 420 4.22 4.11 16.47
N ALA A 421 4.47 3.63 15.25
CA ALA A 421 5.84 3.31 14.88
C ALA A 421 6.61 4.62 15.00
N LEU A 422 7.35 4.75 16.09
CA LEU A 422 8.37 5.79 16.27
C LEU A 422 9.59 5.44 15.42
#